data_AF-A0A218PBH0-F1
#
_entry.id   AF-A0A218PBH0-F1
#
_cell.length_a   1.000
_cell.length_b   1.000
_cell.length_c   1.000
_cell.angle_alpha   90.00
_cell.angle_beta   90.00
_cell.angle_gamma   90.00
#
_symmetry.space_group_name_H-M   'P 1'
#
loop_
_entity.id
_entity.type
_entity.pdbx_description
1 polymer ?
#
loop_
_entity_poly.entity_id
_entity_poly.type
_entity_poly.pdbx_seq_one_letter_code
_entity_poly.pdbx_strand_id
1 'polypeptide(L)'
;MNHEYVKREIRDILRFYGFKAEEEAPARIPEGGMGRVDVVGYKDGISIGVEIVESGDVARDAKKLAMNKYTYKYIVVLEPSKRVEEVMVGYERIKVLTSPLSFEHELRMTLAIPPTHPYYSSTKIPDVSVLSRTSKTQELLEELEESGLENFADDIMNSLVMIYIPELLPVEIRVNYNPVTGPIRGRPEYEPVNIQPQILAILTRLNLVSTHRNGSGYHRKTIAKLTSRGKEIAREIIMRRIKENKSQLEDMIRKYGNEIWIVLQGSVVDRVDWTGAIYPAESDEKRKDILEVAKYCGDPFIGESELSKYAPNSVVVFCEFLAKTSLRDFALRFFEKLEGLGLAVREYSYDSRMRPINLNYYAPKEVLEFFLARTSPPANFDYYVQRFSAYYVLINSALPTPSVARKRYEELMKALEVPERIVAEVLNDMNRRGITSRLITKKDRAPFVILDEEGFREYLRSALRLIASIGDRPPEPRF
;
A
#
# COMPACT_ATOMS: atom_id res chain seq x y z
N MET A 1 -18.92 -8.66 -10.56
CA MET A 1 -18.63 -9.03 -9.14
C MET A 1 -19.90 -9.70 -8.59
N ASN A 2 -19.82 -10.74 -7.75
CA ASN A 2 -21.02 -11.48 -7.31
C ASN A 2 -21.78 -10.72 -6.20
N HIS A 3 -23.07 -10.41 -6.43
CA HIS A 3 -23.96 -9.71 -5.50
C HIS A 3 -23.96 -10.31 -4.07
N GLU A 4 -24.09 -11.63 -3.95
CA GLU A 4 -24.16 -12.31 -2.64
C GLU A 4 -22.82 -12.28 -1.90
N TYR A 5 -21.71 -12.31 -2.63
CA TYR A 5 -20.39 -12.17 -2.05
C TYR A 5 -20.22 -10.77 -1.43
N VAL A 6 -20.61 -9.73 -2.15
CA VAL A 6 -20.53 -8.33 -1.69
C VAL A 6 -21.42 -8.12 -0.47
N LYS A 7 -22.64 -8.66 -0.47
CA LYS A 7 -23.57 -8.60 0.67
C LYS A 7 -22.97 -9.18 1.94
N ARG A 8 -22.40 -10.37 1.83
CA ARG A 8 -21.71 -11.03 2.93
C ARG A 8 -20.53 -10.22 3.44
N GLU A 9 -19.73 -9.68 2.52
CA GLU A 9 -18.56 -8.88 2.88
C GLU A 9 -18.93 -7.59 3.61
N ILE A 10 -19.95 -6.85 3.14
CA ILE A 10 -20.49 -5.65 3.80
C ILE A 10 -21.00 -5.97 5.21
N ARG A 11 -21.74 -7.08 5.38
CA ARG A 11 -22.22 -7.53 6.69
C ARG A 11 -21.06 -7.82 7.63
N ASP A 12 -20.04 -8.52 7.15
CA ASP A 12 -18.89 -8.90 7.97
C ASP A 12 -18.04 -7.67 8.35
N ILE A 13 -17.91 -6.68 7.46
CA ILE A 13 -17.34 -5.35 7.77
C ILE A 13 -18.10 -4.69 8.92
N LEU A 14 -19.44 -4.61 8.83
CA LEU A 14 -20.26 -4.02 9.89
C LEU A 14 -20.08 -4.75 11.23
N ARG A 15 -20.05 -6.08 11.22
CA ARG A 15 -19.81 -6.90 12.42
C ARG A 15 -18.42 -6.69 13.01
N PHE A 16 -17.41 -6.55 12.16
CA PHE A 16 -16.05 -6.25 12.58
C PHE A 16 -15.97 -4.93 13.36
N TYR A 17 -16.74 -3.91 12.97
CA TYR A 17 -16.86 -2.64 13.72
C TYR A 17 -17.88 -2.69 14.88
N GLY A 18 -18.37 -3.87 15.23
CA GLY A 18 -19.24 -4.11 16.38
C GLY A 18 -20.72 -3.84 16.16
N PHE A 19 -21.18 -3.73 14.92
CA PHE A 19 -22.62 -3.66 14.62
C PHE A 19 -23.26 -5.05 14.67
N LYS A 20 -24.48 -5.13 15.18
CA LYS A 20 -25.35 -6.28 14.90
C LYS A 20 -25.86 -6.13 13.47
N ALA A 21 -25.28 -6.90 12.54
CA ALA A 21 -25.62 -6.83 11.12
C ALA A 21 -26.30 -8.10 10.58
N GLU A 22 -27.32 -7.89 9.76
CA GLU A 22 -28.18 -8.91 9.15
C GLU A 22 -28.35 -8.63 7.64
N GLU A 23 -28.49 -9.70 6.86
CA GLU A 23 -28.77 -9.62 5.42
C GLU A 23 -30.28 -9.69 5.19
N GLU A 24 -30.77 -9.06 4.12
CA GLU A 24 -32.16 -9.14 3.67
C GLU A 24 -33.18 -8.72 4.74
N ALA A 25 -32.90 -7.63 5.45
CA ALA A 25 -33.73 -7.17 6.53
C ALA A 25 -35.05 -6.55 6.03
N PRO A 26 -36.19 -6.82 6.67
CA PRO A 26 -37.48 -6.28 6.25
C PRO A 26 -37.49 -4.75 6.21
N ALA A 27 -38.01 -4.17 5.12
CA ALA A 27 -38.02 -2.72 4.90
C ALA A 27 -39.24 -2.27 4.10
N ARG A 28 -39.70 -1.02 4.30
CA ARG A 28 -40.75 -0.44 3.46
C ARG A 28 -40.21 -0.08 2.08
N ILE A 29 -41.00 -0.33 1.03
CA ILE A 29 -40.61 -0.02 -0.36
C ILE A 29 -41.43 1.15 -0.95
N PRO A 30 -40.88 1.87 -1.95
CA PRO A 30 -41.55 3.03 -2.54
C PRO A 30 -42.92 2.74 -3.18
N GLU A 31 -43.13 1.53 -3.69
CA GLU A 31 -44.38 1.11 -4.34
C GLU A 31 -45.51 0.77 -3.33
N GLY A 32 -45.20 0.81 -2.03
CA GLY A 32 -46.10 0.35 -0.96
C GLY A 32 -45.84 -1.11 -0.56
N GLY A 33 -46.09 -1.43 0.71
CA GLY A 33 -45.86 -2.77 1.27
C GLY A 33 -44.47 -2.96 1.91
N MET A 34 -44.11 -4.23 2.14
CA MET A 34 -42.85 -4.65 2.74
C MET A 34 -41.98 -5.34 1.67
N GLY A 35 -40.75 -4.87 1.54
CA GLY A 35 -39.66 -5.54 0.83
C GLY A 35 -38.49 -5.75 1.79
N ARG A 36 -37.27 -5.58 1.28
CA ARG A 36 -36.03 -5.83 2.03
C ARG A 36 -34.93 -4.84 1.68
N VAL A 37 -34.02 -4.67 2.63
CA VAL A 37 -32.74 -3.98 2.47
C VAL A 37 -31.63 -5.01 2.54
N ASP A 38 -30.69 -4.95 1.60
CA ASP A 38 -29.69 -6.01 1.41
C ASP A 38 -28.85 -6.25 2.66
N VAL A 39 -28.38 -5.18 3.31
CA VAL A 39 -27.69 -5.26 4.59
C VAL A 39 -28.12 -4.13 5.52
N VAL A 40 -28.38 -4.48 6.78
CA VAL A 40 -28.59 -3.51 7.85
C VAL A 40 -27.63 -3.76 9.00
N GLY A 41 -27.22 -2.70 9.69
CA GLY A 41 -26.41 -2.76 10.91
C GLY A 41 -26.96 -1.86 12.01
N TYR A 42 -26.96 -2.34 13.24
CA TYR A 42 -27.39 -1.57 14.41
C TYR A 42 -26.33 -1.59 15.51
N LYS A 43 -26.01 -0.42 16.07
CA LYS A 43 -25.08 -0.25 17.19
C LYS A 43 -25.37 1.06 17.92
N ASP A 44 -25.58 1.03 19.23
CA ASP A 44 -25.65 2.22 20.10
C ASP A 44 -26.55 3.36 19.57
N GLY A 45 -27.74 3.02 19.04
CA GLY A 45 -28.68 3.99 18.47
C GLY A 45 -28.35 4.47 17.05
N ILE A 46 -27.21 4.06 16.49
CA ILE A 46 -26.84 4.23 15.08
C ILE A 46 -27.38 3.05 14.28
N SER A 47 -28.04 3.37 13.16
CA SER A 47 -28.53 2.39 12.20
C SER A 47 -27.95 2.65 10.81
N ILE A 48 -27.53 1.60 10.13
CA ILE A 48 -26.94 1.68 8.79
C ILE A 48 -27.78 0.82 7.86
N GLY A 49 -28.22 1.38 6.74
CA GLY A 49 -28.83 0.64 5.64
C GLY A 49 -27.95 0.69 4.40
N VAL A 50 -27.72 -0.47 3.79
CA VAL A 50 -26.90 -0.63 2.58
C VAL A 50 -27.66 -1.41 1.52
N GLU A 51 -27.65 -0.88 0.31
CA GLU A 51 -28.17 -1.53 -0.90
C GLU A 51 -27.04 -1.86 -1.85
N ILE A 52 -27.13 -2.98 -2.55
CA ILE A 52 -26.12 -3.43 -3.51
C ILE A 52 -26.81 -3.54 -4.87
N VAL A 53 -26.25 -2.86 -5.85
CA VAL A 53 -26.89 -2.72 -7.17
C VAL A 53 -25.91 -3.20 -8.24
N GLU A 54 -26.30 -4.20 -9.04
CA GLU A 54 -25.49 -4.70 -10.15
C GLU A 54 -25.33 -3.65 -11.25
N SER A 55 -26.41 -3.36 -11.99
CA SER A 55 -26.49 -2.27 -12.97
C SER A 55 -27.95 -1.80 -13.04
N GLY A 56 -28.32 -0.83 -12.21
CA GLY A 56 -29.74 -0.56 -11.96
C GLY A 56 -30.08 0.74 -11.23
N ASP A 57 -31.38 0.89 -10.95
CA ASP A 57 -32.09 2.10 -10.58
C ASP A 57 -31.76 2.59 -9.15
N VAL A 58 -30.56 3.14 -8.98
CA VAL A 58 -30.05 3.78 -7.74
C VAL A 58 -31.09 4.71 -7.09
N ALA A 59 -31.96 5.35 -7.88
CA ALA A 59 -32.99 6.25 -7.38
C ALA A 59 -34.08 5.51 -6.59
N ARG A 60 -34.45 4.29 -6.99
CA ARG A 60 -35.43 3.46 -6.29
C ARG A 60 -34.89 3.03 -4.92
N ASP A 61 -33.67 2.51 -4.90
CA ASP A 61 -33.02 2.05 -3.68
C ASP A 61 -32.66 3.21 -2.73
N ALA A 62 -32.31 4.38 -3.27
CA ALA A 62 -32.13 5.60 -2.47
C ALA A 62 -33.45 6.02 -1.78
N LYS A 63 -34.60 5.94 -2.47
CA LYS A 63 -35.90 6.21 -1.85
C LYS A 63 -36.24 5.20 -0.77
N LYS A 64 -35.97 3.91 -1.02
CA LYS A 64 -36.15 2.83 -0.04
C LYS A 64 -35.34 3.11 1.23
N LEU A 65 -34.06 3.43 1.11
CA LEU A 65 -33.20 3.78 2.25
C LEU A 65 -33.66 5.04 2.99
N ALA A 66 -34.09 6.07 2.26
CA ALA A 66 -34.61 7.31 2.86
C ALA A 66 -35.89 7.07 3.68
N MET A 67 -36.82 6.25 3.16
CA MET A 67 -38.09 5.94 3.82
C MET A 67 -37.94 5.16 5.13
N ASN A 68 -36.91 4.32 5.24
CA ASN A 68 -36.67 3.47 6.41
C ASN A 68 -35.86 4.16 7.52
N LYS A 69 -35.51 5.44 7.35
CA LYS A 69 -34.93 6.32 8.39
C LYS A 69 -33.65 5.79 9.06
N TYR A 70 -32.81 5.07 8.31
CA TYR A 70 -31.48 4.71 8.81
C TYR A 70 -30.65 5.96 9.12
N THR A 71 -29.79 5.91 10.14
CA THR A 71 -28.88 7.01 10.50
C THR A 71 -27.92 7.32 9.35
N TYR A 72 -27.30 6.28 8.78
CA TYR A 72 -26.45 6.37 7.60
C TYR A 72 -26.94 5.44 6.49
N LYS A 73 -26.81 5.89 5.25
CA LYS A 73 -27.43 5.27 4.07
C LYS A 73 -26.40 5.17 2.96
N TYR A 74 -26.20 3.95 2.45
CA TYR A 74 -25.19 3.66 1.45
C TYR A 74 -25.78 2.82 0.31
N ILE A 75 -25.28 3.05 -0.90
CA ILE A 75 -25.53 2.18 -2.06
C ILE A 75 -24.16 1.76 -2.62
N VAL A 76 -23.96 0.46 -2.84
CA VAL A 76 -22.76 -0.10 -3.44
C VAL A 76 -23.09 -0.59 -4.84
N VAL A 77 -22.58 0.09 -5.87
CA VAL A 77 -22.84 -0.20 -7.28
C VAL A 77 -21.70 -1.04 -7.86
N LEU A 78 -22.00 -2.24 -8.34
CA LEU A 78 -21.01 -3.20 -8.84
C LEU A 78 -20.52 -2.85 -10.24
N GLU A 79 -21.41 -2.34 -11.10
CA GLU A 79 -21.10 -1.94 -12.48
C GLU A 79 -21.64 -0.53 -12.77
N PRO A 80 -20.96 0.52 -12.26
CA PRO A 80 -21.45 1.89 -12.41
C PRO A 80 -21.37 2.37 -13.86
N SER A 81 -22.53 2.66 -14.46
CA SER A 81 -22.61 3.27 -15.80
C SER A 81 -22.22 4.75 -15.82
N LYS A 82 -22.33 5.43 -14.67
CA LYS A 82 -21.85 6.81 -14.41
C LYS A 82 -21.35 6.92 -12.97
N ARG A 83 -20.32 7.74 -12.73
CA ARG A 83 -19.87 8.07 -11.37
C ARG A 83 -20.84 9.05 -10.73
N VAL A 84 -21.63 8.57 -9.79
CA VAL A 84 -22.46 9.36 -8.88
C VAL A 84 -21.90 9.11 -7.49
N GLU A 85 -21.52 10.16 -6.77
CA GLU A 85 -20.97 10.03 -5.41
C GLU A 85 -22.07 10.05 -4.35
N GLU A 86 -23.18 10.74 -4.65
CA GLU A 86 -24.29 10.91 -3.73
C GLU A 86 -25.62 11.08 -4.45
N VAL A 87 -26.69 10.66 -3.79
CA VAL A 87 -28.07 10.89 -4.21
C VAL A 87 -28.81 11.57 -3.07
N MET A 88 -29.50 12.66 -3.40
CA MET A 88 -30.38 13.37 -2.48
C MET A 88 -31.82 12.91 -2.68
N VAL A 89 -32.45 12.44 -1.61
CA VAL A 89 -33.89 12.11 -1.59
C VAL A 89 -34.56 12.95 -0.51
N GLY A 90 -35.22 14.04 -0.93
CA GLY A 90 -35.69 15.07 0.00
C GLY A 90 -34.50 15.75 0.69
N TYR A 91 -34.44 15.65 2.02
CA TYR A 91 -33.31 16.15 2.84
C TYR A 91 -32.33 15.05 3.25
N GLU A 92 -32.58 13.81 2.84
CA GLU A 92 -31.73 12.66 3.17
C GLU A 92 -30.61 12.52 2.14
N ARG A 93 -29.38 12.35 2.63
CA ARG A 93 -28.18 12.13 1.83
C ARG A 93 -27.84 10.63 1.81
N ILE A 94 -27.75 10.05 0.62
CA ILE A 94 -27.38 8.66 0.41
C ILE A 94 -26.04 8.65 -0.35
N LYS A 95 -25.02 8.00 0.22
CA LYS A 95 -23.70 7.90 -0.42
C LYS A 95 -23.65 6.71 -1.38
N VAL A 96 -23.06 6.90 -2.55
CA VAL A 96 -22.94 5.89 -3.59
C VAL A 96 -21.46 5.51 -3.73
N LEU A 97 -21.19 4.21 -3.67
CA LEU A 97 -19.86 3.62 -3.54
C LEU A 97 -19.69 2.50 -4.56
N THR A 98 -18.45 2.10 -4.84
CA THR A 98 -18.15 1.15 -5.93
C THR A 98 -17.70 -0.23 -5.47
N SER A 99 -17.50 -0.44 -4.17
CA SER A 99 -17.08 -1.74 -3.61
C SER A 99 -17.28 -1.83 -2.09
N PRO A 100 -17.09 -3.03 -1.50
CA PRO A 100 -16.95 -3.20 -0.05
C PRO A 100 -15.82 -2.37 0.58
N LEU A 101 -14.68 -2.23 -0.09
CA LEU A 101 -13.54 -1.48 0.44
C LEU A 101 -13.86 0.03 0.49
N SER A 102 -14.47 0.55 -0.56
CA SER A 102 -14.96 1.93 -0.60
C SER A 102 -16.02 2.18 0.48
N PHE A 103 -16.88 1.18 0.75
CA PHE A 103 -17.83 1.23 1.87
C PHE A 103 -17.16 1.26 3.23
N GLU A 104 -16.18 0.39 3.48
CA GLU A 104 -15.45 0.38 4.73
C GLU A 104 -14.75 1.72 4.99
N HIS A 105 -14.06 2.27 3.99
CA HIS A 105 -13.41 3.58 4.08
C HIS A 105 -14.40 4.69 4.45
N GLU A 106 -15.54 4.75 3.77
CA GLU A 106 -16.55 5.77 4.04
C GLU A 106 -17.23 5.59 5.41
N LEU A 107 -17.43 4.35 5.82
CA LEU A 107 -17.96 4.00 7.14
C LEU A 107 -17.01 4.49 8.25
N ARG A 108 -15.71 4.23 8.10
CA ARG A 108 -14.68 4.65 9.06
C ARG A 108 -14.64 6.16 9.23
N MET A 109 -14.66 6.91 8.14
CA MET A 109 -14.75 8.38 8.20
C MET A 109 -16.03 8.85 8.90
N THR A 110 -17.17 8.26 8.55
CA THR A 110 -18.48 8.64 9.09
C THR A 110 -18.57 8.38 10.59
N LEU A 111 -17.98 7.28 11.06
CA LEU A 111 -17.93 6.90 12.48
C LEU A 111 -16.72 7.48 13.23
N ALA A 112 -15.87 8.28 12.56
CA ALA A 112 -14.61 8.79 13.09
C ALA A 112 -13.71 7.70 13.71
N ILE A 113 -13.67 6.53 13.06
CA ILE A 113 -12.79 5.43 13.46
C ILE A 113 -11.32 5.90 13.36
N PRO A 114 -10.48 5.63 14.37
CA PRO A 114 -9.07 5.99 14.32
C PRO A 114 -8.40 5.42 13.06
N PRO A 115 -7.56 6.20 12.35
CA PRO A 115 -6.89 5.73 11.13
C PRO A 115 -5.91 4.58 11.34
N THR A 116 -5.66 4.15 12.57
CA THR A 116 -4.82 3.01 12.92
C THR A 116 -5.61 1.75 13.24
N HIS A 117 -6.92 1.87 13.46
CA HIS A 117 -7.77 0.70 13.56
C HIS A 117 -7.67 -0.06 12.24
N PRO A 118 -7.36 -1.37 12.24
CA PRO A 118 -7.21 -2.13 11.02
C PRO A 118 -8.48 -2.09 10.16
N TYR A 119 -8.32 -2.23 8.84
CA TYR A 119 -9.43 -2.57 7.95
C TYR A 119 -9.82 -4.04 8.18
N TYR A 120 -11.08 -4.40 7.96
CA TYR A 120 -11.56 -5.77 7.98
C TYR A 120 -10.74 -6.63 6.99
N SER A 121 -10.43 -6.09 5.82
CA SER A 121 -9.58 -6.75 4.82
C SER A 121 -8.19 -7.14 5.37
N SER A 122 -7.64 -6.36 6.31
CA SER A 122 -6.33 -6.63 6.94
C SER A 122 -6.34 -7.76 7.96
N THR A 123 -7.51 -8.14 8.48
CA THR A 123 -7.63 -9.32 9.35
C THR A 123 -7.54 -10.66 8.59
N LYS A 124 -7.53 -10.61 7.26
CA LYS A 124 -7.47 -11.78 6.39
C LYS A 124 -6.05 -12.14 5.95
N ILE A 125 -5.01 -11.48 6.47
CA ILE A 125 -3.61 -11.83 6.16
C ILE A 125 -3.38 -13.28 6.60
N PRO A 126 -3.12 -14.22 5.65
CA PRO A 126 -2.97 -15.62 6.00
C PRO A 126 -1.76 -15.80 6.92
N ASP A 127 -1.88 -16.62 7.95
CA ASP A 127 -0.68 -17.17 8.56
C ASP A 127 0.02 -18.01 7.48
N VAL A 128 1.32 -17.82 7.36
CA VAL A 128 2.15 -18.40 6.30
C VAL A 128 2.17 -19.93 6.50
N SER A 129 1.13 -20.62 6.01
CA SER A 129 0.88 -22.03 6.31
C SER A 129 1.47 -22.96 5.26
N VAL A 130 2.36 -23.81 5.77
CA VAL A 130 2.90 -25.10 5.30
C VAL A 130 2.69 -25.50 3.82
N LEU A 131 3.84 -25.72 3.19
CA LEU A 131 4.10 -26.35 1.90
C LEU A 131 3.14 -27.50 1.53
N SER A 132 2.80 -27.57 0.23
CA SER A 132 2.12 -28.68 -0.43
C SER A 132 2.74 -30.03 -0.06
N ARG A 133 1.91 -31.10 -0.01
CA ARG A 133 2.36 -32.48 0.26
C ARG A 133 3.32 -33.03 -0.80
N THR A 134 3.38 -32.41 -1.98
CA THR A 134 4.40 -32.65 -3.01
C THR A 134 5.24 -31.40 -3.20
N SER A 135 6.55 -31.52 -2.98
CA SER A 135 7.52 -30.42 -3.10
C SER A 135 7.88 -30.24 -4.57
N LYS A 136 7.47 -29.12 -5.18
CA LYS A 136 7.86 -28.75 -6.55
C LYS A 136 9.36 -28.50 -6.68
N THR A 137 9.97 -28.10 -5.58
CA THR A 137 11.42 -28.04 -5.44
C THR A 137 12.07 -29.42 -5.56
N GLN A 138 11.50 -30.45 -4.95
CA GLN A 138 12.03 -31.82 -5.07
C GLN A 138 11.88 -32.35 -6.50
N GLU A 139 10.72 -32.13 -7.14
CA GLU A 139 10.51 -32.47 -8.56
C GLU A 139 11.56 -31.80 -9.46
N LEU A 140 11.94 -30.55 -9.18
CA LEU A 140 13.00 -29.85 -9.92
C LEU A 140 14.38 -30.48 -9.69
N LEU A 141 14.72 -30.86 -8.46
CA LEU A 141 16.01 -31.50 -8.17
C LEU A 141 16.15 -32.85 -8.89
N GLU A 142 15.07 -33.64 -8.92
CA GLU A 142 15.03 -34.90 -9.66
C GLU A 142 15.19 -34.66 -11.18
N GLU A 143 14.50 -33.67 -11.76
CA GLU A 143 14.65 -33.32 -13.18
C GLU A 143 16.08 -32.85 -13.54
N LEU A 144 16.75 -32.17 -12.60
CA LEU A 144 18.15 -31.76 -12.77
C LEU A 144 19.09 -32.96 -12.73
N GLU A 145 18.89 -33.89 -11.80
CA GLU A 145 19.66 -35.13 -11.70
C GLU A 145 19.48 -36.02 -12.94
N GLU A 146 18.24 -36.21 -13.40
CA GLU A 146 17.93 -36.94 -14.64
C GLU A 146 18.58 -36.31 -15.88
N SER A 147 18.80 -35.00 -15.85
CA SER A 147 19.43 -34.24 -16.92
C SER A 147 20.95 -34.14 -16.80
N GLY A 148 21.57 -34.69 -15.75
CA GLY A 148 23.01 -34.55 -15.46
C GLY A 148 23.43 -33.11 -15.12
N LEU A 149 22.51 -32.34 -14.53
CA LEU A 149 22.66 -30.91 -14.19
C LEU A 149 22.60 -30.67 -12.68
N GLU A 150 22.72 -31.71 -11.85
CA GLU A 150 22.67 -31.65 -10.39
C GLU A 150 23.69 -30.68 -9.79
N ASN A 151 24.86 -30.52 -10.44
CA ASN A 151 25.90 -29.58 -10.02
C ASN A 151 25.48 -28.10 -10.11
N PHE A 152 24.40 -27.78 -10.84
CA PHE A 152 23.87 -26.42 -10.97
C PHE A 152 22.66 -26.14 -10.07
N ALA A 153 22.25 -27.09 -9.23
CA ALA A 153 21.02 -26.99 -8.42
C ALA A 153 20.99 -25.70 -7.60
N ASP A 154 22.03 -25.40 -6.84
CA ASP A 154 22.07 -24.20 -5.98
C ASP A 154 22.00 -22.90 -6.81
N ASP A 155 22.74 -22.82 -7.92
CA ASP A 155 22.74 -21.65 -8.81
C ASP A 155 21.37 -21.42 -9.45
N ILE A 156 20.70 -22.49 -9.85
CA ILE A 156 19.34 -22.46 -10.41
C ILE A 156 18.36 -21.96 -9.34
N MET A 157 18.41 -22.52 -8.14
CA MET A 157 17.52 -22.16 -7.04
C MET A 157 17.73 -20.71 -6.59
N ASN A 158 18.98 -20.25 -6.50
CA ASN A 158 19.33 -18.87 -6.22
C ASN A 158 18.84 -17.92 -7.33
N SER A 159 19.01 -18.31 -8.59
CA SER A 159 18.57 -17.50 -9.74
C SER A 159 17.05 -17.39 -9.82
N LEU A 160 16.31 -18.46 -9.51
CA LEU A 160 14.84 -18.43 -9.41
C LEU A 160 14.39 -17.39 -8.38
N VAL A 161 14.99 -17.39 -7.19
CA VAL A 161 14.69 -16.40 -6.14
C VAL A 161 15.05 -14.98 -6.58
N MET A 162 16.21 -14.82 -7.23
CA MET A 162 16.68 -13.52 -7.72
C MET A 162 15.77 -12.92 -8.79
N ILE A 163 15.10 -13.74 -9.60
CA ILE A 163 14.09 -13.29 -10.57
C ILE A 163 12.74 -13.07 -9.87
N TYR A 164 12.36 -13.95 -8.94
CA TYR A 164 11.07 -13.91 -8.25
C TYR A 164 10.84 -12.62 -7.47
N ILE A 165 11.84 -12.22 -6.67
CA ILE A 165 11.71 -11.12 -5.73
C ILE A 165 11.38 -9.77 -6.44
N PRO A 166 12.15 -9.33 -7.47
CA PRO A 166 11.84 -8.09 -8.19
C PRO A 166 10.84 -8.26 -9.35
N GLU A 167 10.46 -9.51 -9.72
CA GLU A 167 9.70 -9.93 -10.92
C GLU A 167 10.32 -9.56 -12.28
N LEU A 168 11.09 -8.48 -12.36
CA LEU A 168 11.72 -7.94 -13.55
C LEU A 168 13.23 -7.87 -13.34
N LEU A 169 13.92 -8.96 -13.62
CA LEU A 169 15.38 -9.02 -13.50
C LEU A 169 16.05 -8.84 -14.86
N PRO A 170 16.89 -7.82 -15.05
CA PRO A 170 17.79 -7.77 -16.20
C PRO A 170 18.75 -8.95 -16.19
N VAL A 171 18.85 -9.63 -17.32
CA VAL A 171 19.81 -10.72 -17.54
C VAL A 171 20.82 -10.41 -18.64
N GLU A 172 20.53 -9.42 -19.49
CA GLU A 172 21.51 -8.86 -20.42
C GLU A 172 21.34 -7.34 -20.54
N ILE A 173 22.45 -6.60 -20.59
CA ILE A 173 22.47 -5.16 -20.88
C ILE A 173 23.20 -4.88 -22.19
N ARG A 174 22.82 -3.78 -22.85
CA ARG A 174 23.44 -3.33 -24.09
C ARG A 174 24.72 -2.54 -23.78
N VAL A 175 25.86 -2.96 -24.33
CA VAL A 175 27.19 -2.36 -24.03
C VAL A 175 27.89 -1.75 -25.25
N ASN A 176 27.71 -2.33 -26.44
CA ASN A 176 28.46 -1.96 -27.65
C ASN A 176 27.55 -1.38 -28.76
N TYR A 177 26.71 -0.40 -28.39
CA TYR A 177 25.79 0.27 -29.31
C TYR A 177 26.15 1.76 -29.48
N ASN A 178 25.94 2.31 -30.67
CA ASN A 178 25.97 3.74 -30.93
C ASN A 178 24.68 4.12 -31.69
N PRO A 179 23.91 5.14 -31.29
CA PRO A 179 22.64 5.52 -31.88
C PRO A 179 22.85 6.21 -33.23
N VAL A 180 24.05 6.73 -33.49
CA VAL A 180 24.41 7.36 -34.76
C VAL A 180 24.87 6.29 -35.75
N THR A 181 25.69 5.32 -35.31
CA THR A 181 26.36 4.37 -36.21
C THR A 181 25.86 2.92 -36.11
N GLY A 182 24.95 2.63 -35.19
CA GLY A 182 24.44 1.28 -34.94
C GLY A 182 25.35 0.43 -34.04
N PRO A 183 25.18 -0.92 -34.05
CA PRO A 183 26.05 -1.83 -33.32
C PRO A 183 27.51 -1.68 -33.75
N ILE A 184 28.44 -1.69 -32.80
CA ILE A 184 29.88 -1.67 -33.10
C ILE A 184 30.25 -3.03 -33.71
N ARG A 185 30.67 -3.03 -34.99
CA ARG A 185 31.01 -4.26 -35.72
C ARG A 185 32.08 -5.08 -34.99
N GLY A 186 31.87 -6.39 -34.90
CA GLY A 186 32.81 -7.33 -34.31
C GLY A 186 32.78 -7.42 -32.78
N ARG A 187 31.85 -6.73 -32.11
CA ARG A 187 31.67 -6.85 -30.65
C ARG A 187 30.25 -7.32 -30.30
N PRO A 188 30.08 -8.14 -29.25
CA PRO A 188 28.76 -8.53 -28.78
C PRO A 188 27.99 -7.27 -28.34
N GLU A 189 26.79 -7.11 -28.87
CA GLU A 189 25.94 -5.95 -28.58
C GLU A 189 25.44 -5.95 -27.12
N TYR A 190 25.36 -7.14 -26.51
CA TYR A 190 24.85 -7.38 -25.17
C TYR A 190 25.84 -8.18 -24.33
N GLU A 191 25.87 -7.87 -23.04
CA GLU A 191 26.62 -8.61 -22.02
C GLU A 191 25.66 -9.13 -20.94
N PRO A 192 25.90 -10.35 -20.44
CA PRO A 192 25.08 -10.91 -19.36
C PRO A 192 25.28 -10.13 -18.07
N VAL A 193 24.20 -10.00 -17.31
CA VAL A 193 24.19 -9.38 -15.97
C VAL A 193 23.34 -10.22 -15.03
N ASN A 194 23.62 -10.16 -13.72
CA ASN A 194 22.90 -10.83 -12.63
C ASN A 194 22.89 -12.38 -12.66
N ILE A 195 22.68 -13.01 -13.83
CA ILE A 195 22.61 -14.47 -14.02
C ILE A 195 23.60 -14.88 -15.11
N GLN A 196 24.37 -15.94 -14.83
CA GLN A 196 25.29 -16.50 -15.81
C GLN A 196 24.52 -17.09 -17.02
N PRO A 197 24.99 -16.92 -18.26
CA PRO A 197 24.30 -17.40 -19.46
C PRO A 197 23.94 -18.88 -19.43
N GLN A 198 24.82 -19.71 -18.86
CA GLN A 198 24.60 -21.15 -18.72
C GLN A 198 23.40 -21.48 -17.83
N ILE A 199 23.26 -20.79 -16.70
CA ILE A 199 22.14 -20.97 -15.77
C ILE A 199 20.84 -20.48 -16.41
N LEU A 200 20.87 -19.34 -17.09
CA LEU A 200 19.71 -18.82 -17.81
C LEU A 200 19.24 -19.78 -18.92
N ALA A 201 20.17 -20.40 -19.64
CA ALA A 201 19.85 -21.40 -20.66
C ALA A 201 19.17 -22.63 -20.06
N ILE A 202 19.64 -23.12 -18.89
CA ILE A 202 19.00 -24.22 -18.16
C ILE A 202 17.59 -23.82 -17.71
N LEU A 203 17.45 -22.67 -17.04
CA LEU A 203 16.15 -22.16 -16.57
C LEU A 203 15.12 -22.01 -17.70
N THR A 204 15.57 -21.57 -18.87
CA THR A 204 14.72 -21.42 -20.06
C THR A 204 14.33 -22.78 -20.63
N ARG A 205 15.28 -23.73 -20.72
CA ARG A 205 15.04 -25.09 -21.21
C ARG A 205 14.05 -25.87 -20.34
N LEU A 206 14.12 -25.68 -19.02
CA LEU A 206 13.20 -26.28 -18.03
C LEU A 206 11.84 -25.56 -17.95
N ASN A 207 11.61 -24.55 -18.80
CA ASN A 207 10.40 -23.73 -18.83
C ASN A 207 10.08 -23.05 -17.49
N LEU A 208 11.12 -22.65 -16.75
CA LEU A 208 10.99 -21.93 -15.48
C LEU A 208 11.05 -20.42 -15.67
N VAL A 209 11.75 -19.97 -16.70
CA VAL A 209 11.96 -18.56 -17.04
C VAL A 209 11.60 -18.29 -18.49
N SER A 210 10.98 -17.14 -18.73
CA SER A 210 10.82 -16.54 -20.05
C SER A 210 11.63 -15.25 -20.13
N THR A 211 12.27 -15.00 -21.28
CA THR A 211 13.03 -13.78 -21.50
C THR A 211 12.39 -12.94 -22.59
N HIS A 212 12.35 -11.63 -22.40
CA HIS A 212 11.87 -10.69 -23.41
C HIS A 212 12.72 -9.42 -23.39
N ARG A 213 12.84 -8.76 -24.54
CA ARG A 213 13.57 -7.49 -24.64
C ARG A 213 12.65 -6.32 -24.38
N ASN A 214 13.01 -5.47 -23.44
CA ASN A 214 12.25 -4.27 -23.09
C ASN A 214 13.14 -3.01 -23.18
N GLY A 215 12.53 -1.83 -23.29
CA GLY A 215 13.20 -0.54 -23.38
C GLY A 215 13.55 -0.11 -24.81
N SER A 216 14.23 1.03 -24.94
CA SER A 216 14.55 1.64 -26.23
C SER A 216 15.99 2.13 -26.31
N GLY A 217 16.55 2.13 -27.53
CA GLY A 217 17.89 2.63 -27.81
C GLY A 217 18.96 1.96 -26.95
N TYR A 218 19.77 2.78 -26.28
CA TYR A 218 20.84 2.34 -25.38
C TYR A 218 20.36 1.58 -24.14
N HIS A 219 19.14 1.85 -23.69
CA HIS A 219 18.62 1.32 -22.44
C HIS A 219 17.85 0.02 -22.65
N ARG A 220 17.86 -0.54 -23.87
CA ARG A 220 17.24 -1.82 -24.13
C ARG A 220 17.95 -2.93 -23.35
N LYS A 221 17.17 -3.76 -22.65
CA LYS A 221 17.66 -4.88 -21.83
C LYS A 221 16.89 -6.16 -22.15
N THR A 222 17.52 -7.30 -21.93
CA THR A 222 16.80 -8.59 -21.86
C THR A 222 16.37 -8.80 -20.40
N ILE A 223 15.07 -9.00 -20.19
CA ILE A 223 14.45 -9.18 -18.87
C ILE A 223 13.99 -10.61 -18.73
N ALA A 224 14.39 -11.26 -17.64
CA ALA A 224 13.87 -12.55 -17.21
C ALA A 224 12.62 -12.36 -16.35
N LYS A 225 11.61 -13.20 -16.62
CA LYS A 225 10.38 -13.36 -15.83
C LYS A 225 10.14 -14.83 -15.58
N LEU A 226 9.68 -15.17 -14.39
CA LEU A 226 9.30 -16.55 -14.08
C LEU A 226 7.99 -16.92 -14.80
N THR A 227 7.93 -18.17 -15.28
CA THR A 227 6.68 -18.81 -15.68
C THR A 227 5.85 -19.15 -14.44
N SER A 228 4.59 -19.56 -14.58
CA SER A 228 3.79 -20.01 -13.43
C SER A 228 4.47 -21.12 -12.64
N ARG A 229 5.08 -22.09 -13.33
CA ARG A 229 5.89 -23.16 -12.74
C ARG A 229 7.09 -22.59 -11.97
N GLY A 230 7.83 -21.66 -12.58
CA GLY A 230 8.97 -20.99 -11.93
C GLY A 230 8.56 -20.21 -10.67
N LYS A 231 7.40 -19.54 -10.69
CA LYS A 231 6.87 -18.79 -9.54
C LYS A 231 6.49 -19.72 -8.38
N GLU A 232 5.86 -20.85 -8.65
CA GLU A 232 5.51 -21.85 -7.63
C GLU A 232 6.75 -22.39 -6.93
N ILE A 233 7.78 -22.78 -7.70
CA ILE A 233 9.04 -23.27 -7.16
C ILE A 233 9.76 -22.17 -6.37
N ALA A 234 9.94 -20.98 -6.95
CA ALA A 234 10.63 -19.88 -6.28
C ALA A 234 9.94 -19.47 -4.96
N ARG A 235 8.60 -19.47 -4.94
CA ARG A 235 7.82 -19.26 -3.72
C ARG A 235 8.12 -20.33 -2.67
N GLU A 236 8.14 -21.61 -3.04
CA GLU A 236 8.51 -22.70 -2.14
C GLU A 236 9.93 -22.52 -1.58
N ILE A 237 10.89 -22.06 -2.39
CA ILE A 237 12.25 -21.75 -1.92
C ILE A 237 12.25 -20.65 -0.88
N ILE A 238 11.55 -19.54 -1.12
CA ILE A 238 11.42 -18.43 -0.15
C ILE A 238 10.82 -18.94 1.17
N MET A 239 9.75 -19.71 1.08
CA MET A 239 9.07 -20.29 2.25
C MET A 239 10.00 -21.21 3.04
N ARG A 240 10.80 -22.02 2.34
CA ARG A 240 11.83 -22.86 2.96
C ARG A 240 12.91 -22.02 3.64
N ARG A 241 13.41 -20.96 3.00
CA ARG A 241 14.39 -20.03 3.61
C ARG A 241 13.86 -19.34 4.85
N ILE A 242 12.58 -18.93 4.85
CA ILE A 242 11.92 -18.38 6.05
C ILE A 242 11.94 -19.42 7.18
N LYS A 243 11.59 -20.68 6.87
CA LYS A 243 11.58 -21.78 7.84
C LYS A 243 12.98 -22.10 8.38
N GLU A 244 13.98 -22.18 7.51
CA GLU A 244 15.38 -22.45 7.86
C GLU A 244 15.97 -21.35 8.75
N ASN A 245 15.61 -20.10 8.47
CA ASN A 245 16.09 -18.93 9.22
C ASN A 245 15.14 -18.47 10.32
N LYS A 246 14.12 -19.27 10.67
CA LYS A 246 13.04 -18.90 11.58
C LYS A 246 13.54 -18.34 12.91
N SER A 247 14.54 -18.97 13.53
CA SER A 247 15.11 -18.52 14.80
C SER A 247 15.73 -17.13 14.72
N GLN A 248 16.44 -16.81 13.63
CA GLN A 248 17.01 -15.49 13.40
C GLN A 248 15.92 -14.44 13.16
N LEU A 249 14.89 -14.79 12.38
CA LEU A 249 13.77 -13.87 12.09
C LEU A 249 12.94 -13.59 13.34
N GLU A 250 12.68 -14.61 14.17
CA GLU A 250 11.99 -14.45 15.46
C GLU A 250 12.80 -13.62 16.46
N ASP A 251 14.13 -13.72 16.44
CA ASP A 251 14.98 -12.87 17.26
C ASP A 251 14.93 -11.40 16.82
N MET A 252 14.92 -11.15 15.50
CA MET A 252 14.71 -9.81 14.95
C MET A 252 13.36 -9.23 15.38
N ILE A 253 12.28 -10.02 15.30
CA ILE A 253 10.93 -9.62 15.75
C ILE A 253 10.93 -9.25 17.25
N ARG A 254 11.53 -10.10 18.08
CA ARG A 254 11.60 -9.84 19.53
C ARG A 254 12.38 -8.57 19.85
N LYS A 255 13.45 -8.29 19.10
CA LYS A 255 14.34 -7.16 19.38
C LYS A 255 13.86 -5.84 18.79
N TYR A 256 13.19 -5.88 17.63
CA TYR A 256 12.89 -4.70 16.81
C TYR A 256 11.48 -4.73 16.21
N GLY A 257 10.52 -5.41 16.85
CA GLY A 257 9.20 -5.67 16.27
C GLY A 257 8.46 -4.42 15.80
N ASN A 258 8.54 -3.32 16.56
CA ASN A 258 7.88 -2.06 16.21
C ASN A 258 8.55 -1.40 14.99
N GLU A 259 9.88 -1.34 14.97
CA GLU A 259 10.65 -0.74 13.89
C GLU A 259 10.50 -1.54 12.59
N ILE A 260 10.48 -2.88 12.67
CA ILE A 260 10.20 -3.77 11.55
C ILE A 260 8.81 -3.48 10.99
N TRP A 261 7.79 -3.41 11.86
CA TRP A 261 6.43 -3.11 11.43
C TRP A 261 6.35 -1.77 10.70
N ILE A 262 6.96 -0.72 11.25
CA ILE A 262 6.99 0.62 10.62
C ILE A 262 7.71 0.57 9.27
N VAL A 263 8.91 -0.01 9.21
CA VAL A 263 9.69 -0.07 7.96
C VAL A 263 8.93 -0.84 6.88
N LEU A 264 8.33 -1.98 7.21
CA LEU A 264 7.60 -2.79 6.23
C LEU A 264 6.32 -2.09 5.75
N GLN A 265 5.53 -1.50 6.65
CA GLN A 265 4.35 -0.71 6.27
C GLN A 265 4.70 0.53 5.44
N GLY A 266 5.89 1.12 5.66
CA GLY A 266 6.40 2.25 4.88
C GLY A 266 7.07 1.86 3.57
N SER A 267 7.30 0.56 3.33
CA SER A 267 7.98 0.02 2.15
C SER A 267 7.05 -0.81 1.27
N VAL A 268 5.84 -1.13 1.72
CA VAL A 268 4.91 -1.96 0.96
C VAL A 268 4.51 -1.26 -0.32
N VAL A 269 4.61 -1.98 -1.44
CA VAL A 269 4.22 -1.50 -2.76
C VAL A 269 3.38 -2.57 -3.43
N ASP A 270 2.30 -2.12 -4.05
CA ASP A 270 1.40 -2.94 -4.86
C ASP A 270 1.48 -2.46 -6.32
N ARG A 271 1.77 -3.39 -7.22
CA ARG A 271 1.85 -3.19 -8.67
C ARG A 271 1.01 -4.25 -9.34
N VAL A 272 0.67 -4.02 -10.61
CA VAL A 272 -0.01 -5.03 -11.43
C VAL A 272 0.82 -6.33 -11.38
N ASP A 273 0.20 -7.39 -10.87
CA ASP A 273 0.76 -8.74 -10.69
C ASP A 273 1.91 -8.88 -9.68
N TRP A 274 2.16 -7.88 -8.81
CA TRP A 274 3.21 -7.98 -7.78
C TRP A 274 2.90 -7.15 -6.53
N THR A 275 3.06 -7.79 -5.37
CA THR A 275 3.01 -7.14 -4.06
C THR A 275 4.25 -7.54 -3.27
N GLY A 276 4.86 -6.58 -2.60
CA GLY A 276 6.06 -6.80 -1.78
C GLY A 276 6.53 -5.52 -1.11
N ALA A 277 7.75 -5.53 -0.59
CA ALA A 277 8.38 -4.34 -0.03
C ALA A 277 9.48 -3.83 -0.96
N ILE A 278 9.51 -2.51 -1.18
CA ILE A 278 10.57 -1.80 -1.92
C ILE A 278 11.12 -0.70 -1.03
N TYR A 279 12.43 -0.75 -0.76
CA TYR A 279 13.10 0.28 0.03
C TYR A 279 14.35 0.81 -0.69
N PRO A 280 14.56 2.13 -0.80
CA PRO A 280 15.72 2.69 -1.50
C PRO A 280 17.02 2.35 -0.77
N ALA A 281 17.96 1.70 -1.48
CA ALA A 281 19.25 1.29 -0.94
C ALA A 281 20.25 2.46 -0.85
N GLU A 282 20.07 3.49 -1.67
CA GLU A 282 20.92 4.68 -1.70
C GLU A 282 20.14 5.93 -1.25
N SER A 283 20.83 6.87 -0.60
CA SER A 283 20.22 8.17 -0.29
C SER A 283 20.17 9.03 -1.55
N ASP A 284 19.00 9.54 -1.88
CA ASP A 284 18.90 10.75 -2.68
C ASP A 284 19.49 11.90 -1.85
N GLU A 285 20.68 12.40 -2.21
CA GLU A 285 21.36 13.50 -1.49
C GLU A 285 20.46 14.74 -1.31
N LYS A 286 19.40 14.86 -2.13
CA LYS A 286 18.40 15.93 -2.08
C LYS A 286 17.39 15.79 -0.94
N ARG A 287 17.38 14.70 -0.16
CA ARG A 287 16.37 14.40 0.88
C ARG A 287 16.89 14.51 2.32
N LYS A 288 17.73 15.52 2.62
CA LYS A 288 18.18 15.81 4.00
C LYS A 288 17.20 16.69 4.80
N ASP A 289 16.37 17.51 4.15
CA ASP A 289 15.35 18.29 4.85
C ASP A 289 14.12 17.42 5.14
N ILE A 290 13.77 17.31 6.42
CA ILE A 290 12.63 16.53 6.91
C ILE A 290 11.30 16.98 6.30
N LEU A 291 11.20 18.26 5.93
CA LEU A 291 10.02 18.81 5.26
C LEU A 291 9.89 18.28 3.82
N GLU A 292 11.00 18.17 3.10
CA GLU A 292 11.03 17.58 1.76
C GLU A 292 10.76 16.08 1.82
N VAL A 293 11.29 15.37 2.83
CA VAL A 293 10.93 13.96 3.05
C VAL A 293 9.43 13.83 3.25
N ALA A 294 8.82 14.58 4.18
CA ALA A 294 7.39 14.52 4.43
C ALA A 294 6.54 14.86 3.20
N LYS A 295 6.98 15.84 2.39
CA LYS A 295 6.30 16.23 1.15
C LYS A 295 6.31 15.13 0.08
N TYR A 296 7.38 14.35 0.02
CA TYR A 296 7.59 13.29 -0.98
C TYR A 296 7.41 11.87 -0.43
N CYS A 297 6.91 11.72 0.79
CA CYS A 297 6.27 10.47 1.22
C CYS A 297 5.02 10.26 0.35
N GLY A 298 4.83 9.01 -0.09
CA GLY A 298 3.99 8.59 -1.20
C GLY A 298 2.67 9.35 -1.32
N ASP A 299 2.23 9.55 -2.56
CA ASP A 299 0.92 10.14 -2.80
C ASP A 299 -0.14 9.13 -2.31
N PRO A 300 -0.94 9.46 -1.27
CA PRO A 300 -1.93 8.52 -0.76
C PRO A 300 -2.86 8.12 -1.89
N PHE A 301 -3.02 6.81 -2.09
CA PHE A 301 -3.81 6.29 -3.19
C PHE A 301 -5.27 6.78 -3.06
N ILE A 302 -5.73 7.51 -4.07
CA ILE A 302 -7.13 7.89 -4.23
C ILE A 302 -7.83 6.74 -4.95
N GLY A 303 -8.15 5.66 -4.23
CA GLY A 303 -8.86 4.51 -4.78
C GLY A 303 -8.64 3.20 -4.02
N GLU A 304 -9.23 2.13 -4.55
CA GLU A 304 -9.05 0.77 -4.05
C GLU A 304 -7.67 0.26 -4.45
N SER A 305 -6.82 0.00 -3.46
CA SER A 305 -5.52 -0.64 -3.65
C SER A 305 -5.44 -1.85 -2.72
N GLU A 306 -4.79 -2.93 -3.16
CA GLU A 306 -4.51 -4.07 -2.27
C GLU A 306 -3.63 -3.63 -1.08
N LEU A 307 -2.94 -2.48 -1.16
CA LEU A 307 -2.21 -1.88 -0.03
C LEU A 307 -3.10 -1.61 1.18
N SER A 308 -4.37 -1.28 0.95
CA SER A 308 -5.36 -1.08 2.02
C SER A 308 -5.61 -2.36 2.84
N LYS A 309 -5.22 -3.54 2.33
CA LYS A 309 -5.20 -4.79 3.09
C LYS A 309 -4.10 -4.81 4.16
N TYR A 310 -3.04 -4.03 4.04
CA TYR A 310 -1.96 -4.04 5.02
C TYR A 310 -2.09 -2.93 6.05
N ALA A 311 -2.44 -1.71 5.60
CA ALA A 311 -2.66 -0.58 6.47
C ALA A 311 -3.44 0.56 5.79
N PRO A 312 -4.11 1.41 6.58
CA PRO A 312 -4.69 2.66 6.09
C PRO A 312 -3.64 3.59 5.48
N ASN A 313 -4.01 4.41 4.49
CA ASN A 313 -3.08 5.31 3.80
C ASN A 313 -2.29 6.24 4.74
N SER A 314 -2.93 6.76 5.79
CA SER A 314 -2.27 7.62 6.78
C SER A 314 -1.16 6.89 7.54
N VAL A 315 -1.36 5.61 7.84
CA VAL A 315 -0.34 4.74 8.42
C VAL A 315 0.79 4.51 7.42
N VAL A 316 0.49 4.16 6.17
CA VAL A 316 1.51 3.92 5.13
C VAL A 316 2.41 5.14 4.93
N VAL A 317 1.82 6.32 4.70
CA VAL A 317 2.58 7.56 4.46
C VAL A 317 3.39 7.96 5.70
N PHE A 318 2.84 7.77 6.91
CA PHE A 318 3.57 8.05 8.14
C PHE A 318 4.73 7.07 8.36
N CYS A 319 4.51 5.79 8.13
CA CYS A 319 5.54 4.76 8.21
C CYS A 319 6.66 5.00 7.20
N GLU A 320 6.32 5.40 5.96
CA GLU A 320 7.30 5.76 4.94
C GLU A 320 8.14 6.99 5.37
N PHE A 321 7.51 7.98 6.01
CA PHE A 321 8.21 9.12 6.59
C PHE A 321 9.23 8.70 7.65
N LEU A 322 8.82 7.86 8.61
CA LEU A 322 9.72 7.38 9.66
C LEU A 322 10.85 6.51 9.07
N ALA A 323 10.52 5.61 8.14
CA ALA A 323 11.47 4.73 7.47
C ALA A 323 12.52 5.49 6.63
N LYS A 324 12.18 6.68 6.13
CA LYS A 324 13.12 7.55 5.39
C LYS A 324 13.82 8.60 6.27
N THR A 325 13.45 8.72 7.54
CA THR A 325 14.05 9.67 8.49
C THR A 325 14.71 8.93 9.64
N SER A 326 14.09 8.86 10.82
CA SER A 326 14.69 8.32 12.04
C SER A 326 15.02 6.84 11.96
N LEU A 327 14.24 6.05 11.21
CA LEU A 327 14.46 4.61 11.06
C LEU A 327 15.28 4.24 9.81
N ARG A 328 15.87 5.21 9.10
CA ARG A 328 16.58 4.95 7.84
C ARG A 328 17.72 3.94 8.00
N ASP A 329 18.61 4.17 8.95
CA ASP A 329 19.77 3.29 9.13
C ASP A 329 19.35 1.91 9.64
N PHE A 330 18.25 1.85 10.40
CA PHE A 330 17.64 0.58 10.78
C PHE A 330 17.08 -0.16 9.57
N ALA A 331 16.32 0.52 8.71
CA ALA A 331 15.72 -0.06 7.51
C ALA A 331 16.79 -0.64 6.57
N LEU A 332 17.89 0.09 6.34
CA LEU A 332 19.01 -0.40 5.53
C LEU A 332 19.59 -1.70 6.12
N ARG A 333 19.95 -1.70 7.41
CA ARG A 333 20.48 -2.91 8.07
C ARG A 333 19.49 -4.07 8.07
N PHE A 334 18.20 -3.77 8.20
CA PHE A 334 17.14 -4.76 8.16
C PHE A 334 17.07 -5.43 6.79
N PHE A 335 17.02 -4.66 5.70
CA PHE A 335 16.99 -5.20 4.34
C PHE A 335 18.31 -5.87 3.93
N GLU A 336 19.47 -5.35 4.33
CA GLU A 336 20.77 -6.02 4.16
C GLU A 336 20.79 -7.39 4.86
N LYS A 337 20.23 -7.46 6.07
CA LYS A 337 20.10 -8.73 6.79
C LYS A 337 19.18 -9.70 6.05
N LEU A 338 18.04 -9.23 5.52
CA LEU A 338 17.16 -10.06 4.70
C LEU A 338 17.84 -10.54 3.41
N GLU A 339 18.62 -9.68 2.75
CA GLU A 339 19.41 -10.03 1.57
C GLU A 339 20.43 -11.13 1.90
N GLY A 340 21.16 -11.00 3.01
CA GLY A 340 22.10 -12.01 3.49
C GLY A 340 21.45 -13.36 3.87
N LEU A 341 20.14 -13.38 4.11
CA LEU A 341 19.36 -14.61 4.33
C LEU A 341 18.71 -15.13 3.03
N GLY A 342 18.93 -14.46 1.90
CA GLY A 342 18.32 -14.79 0.62
C GLY A 342 16.81 -14.52 0.59
N LEU A 343 16.32 -13.59 1.41
CA LEU A 343 14.91 -13.18 1.54
C LEU A 343 14.63 -11.80 0.94
N ALA A 344 15.68 -11.09 0.52
CA ALA A 344 15.58 -9.84 -0.23
C ALA A 344 16.65 -9.81 -1.34
N VAL A 345 16.47 -8.93 -2.32
CA VAL A 345 17.41 -8.71 -3.42
C VAL A 345 17.57 -7.21 -3.64
N ARG A 346 18.80 -6.77 -3.86
CA ARG A 346 19.09 -5.41 -4.27
C ARG A 346 19.14 -5.30 -5.81
N GLU A 347 18.27 -4.48 -6.40
CA GLU A 347 18.18 -4.26 -7.86
C GLU A 347 17.69 -2.84 -8.15
N TYR A 348 17.89 -2.34 -9.38
CA TYR A 348 17.40 -1.04 -9.78
C TYR A 348 15.90 -1.07 -10.08
N SER A 349 15.21 0.01 -9.74
CA SER A 349 13.95 0.36 -10.39
C SER A 349 14.22 1.01 -11.73
N TYR A 350 13.31 0.82 -12.68
CA TYR A 350 13.48 1.26 -14.06
C TYR A 350 12.34 2.18 -14.49
N ASP A 351 12.65 3.17 -15.32
CA ASP A 351 11.61 3.97 -15.99
C ASP A 351 10.99 3.20 -17.18
N SER A 352 10.03 3.81 -17.86
CA SER A 352 9.36 3.20 -19.04
C SER A 352 10.31 2.93 -20.22
N ARG A 353 11.52 3.49 -20.22
CA ARG A 353 12.58 3.26 -21.22
C ARG A 353 13.64 2.28 -20.73
N MET A 354 13.45 1.67 -19.56
CA MET A 354 14.41 0.79 -18.89
C MET A 354 15.70 1.50 -18.43
N ARG A 355 15.64 2.81 -18.18
CA ARG A 355 16.73 3.55 -17.52
C ARG A 355 16.69 3.29 -16.02
N PRO A 356 17.83 2.97 -15.38
CA PRO A 356 17.88 2.83 -13.92
C PRO A 356 17.52 4.16 -13.27
N ILE A 357 16.61 4.12 -12.29
CA ILE A 357 16.19 5.29 -11.52
C ILE A 357 16.86 5.25 -10.15
N ASN A 358 16.54 4.24 -9.33
CA ASN A 358 17.04 4.10 -7.96
C ASN A 358 17.46 2.65 -7.72
N LEU A 359 18.55 2.44 -6.98
CA LEU A 359 18.86 1.15 -6.41
C LEU A 359 17.94 0.89 -5.22
N ASN A 360 17.25 -0.25 -5.19
CA ASN A 360 16.32 -0.59 -4.11
C ASN A 360 16.55 -2.02 -3.61
N TYR A 361 16.24 -2.23 -2.35
CA TYR A 361 15.94 -3.55 -1.80
C TYR A 361 14.51 -3.94 -2.13
N TYR A 362 14.34 -5.17 -2.57
CA TYR A 362 13.05 -5.80 -2.80
C TYR A 362 12.91 -6.99 -1.86
N ALA A 363 11.75 -7.14 -1.23
CA ALA A 363 11.37 -8.34 -0.50
C ALA A 363 9.98 -8.82 -0.96
N PRO A 364 9.77 -10.14 -1.13
CA PRO A 364 8.53 -10.68 -1.65
C PRO A 364 7.43 -10.65 -0.57
N LYS A 365 6.17 -10.79 -1.00
CA LYS A 365 5.00 -10.78 -0.10
C LYS A 365 5.11 -11.79 1.05
N GLU A 366 5.69 -12.97 0.85
CA GLU A 366 5.80 -13.99 1.90
C GLU A 366 6.62 -13.50 3.09
N VAL A 367 7.66 -12.69 2.83
CA VAL A 367 8.49 -12.09 3.87
C VAL A 367 7.71 -10.98 4.58
N LEU A 368 6.98 -10.16 3.82
CA LEU A 368 6.10 -9.13 4.38
C LEU A 368 5.04 -9.75 5.31
N GLU A 369 4.29 -10.74 4.83
CA GLU A 369 3.25 -11.46 5.57
C GLU A 369 3.82 -12.14 6.82
N PHE A 370 5.00 -12.76 6.72
CA PHE A 370 5.66 -13.39 7.86
C PHE A 370 5.87 -12.42 9.03
N PHE A 371 6.45 -11.25 8.75
CA PHE A 371 6.74 -10.25 9.78
C PHE A 371 5.48 -9.50 10.24
N LEU A 372 4.61 -9.06 9.32
CA LEU A 372 3.41 -8.30 9.68
C LEU A 372 2.41 -9.13 10.50
N ALA A 373 2.35 -10.44 10.30
CA ALA A 373 1.54 -11.33 11.15
C ALA A 373 2.07 -11.48 12.59
N ARG A 374 3.31 -11.04 12.86
CA ARG A 374 4.04 -11.26 14.13
C ARG A 374 4.53 -9.97 14.77
N THR A 375 4.19 -8.83 14.18
CA THR A 375 4.59 -7.50 14.66
C THR A 375 3.37 -6.60 14.75
N SER A 376 3.47 -5.55 15.56
CA SER A 376 2.37 -4.63 15.82
C SER A 376 2.85 -3.19 15.80
N PRO A 377 1.96 -2.20 15.58
CA PRO A 377 2.33 -0.81 15.77
C PRO A 377 2.79 -0.56 17.22
N PRO A 378 3.69 0.42 17.44
CA PRO A 378 4.11 0.82 18.79
C PRO A 378 2.95 1.46 19.57
N ALA A 379 3.12 1.60 20.89
CA ALA A 379 2.16 2.33 21.73
C ALA A 379 2.05 3.81 21.30
N ASN A 380 0.85 4.39 21.42
CA ASN A 380 0.53 5.78 21.05
C ASN A 380 0.73 6.13 19.56
N PHE A 381 0.89 5.13 18.69
CA PHE A 381 1.08 5.33 17.25
C PHE A 381 -0.02 6.18 16.62
N ASP A 382 -1.27 5.95 17.02
CA ASP A 382 -2.48 6.68 16.60
C ASP A 382 -2.35 8.20 16.71
N TYR A 383 -1.85 8.67 17.84
CA TYR A 383 -1.71 10.09 18.11
C TYR A 383 -0.73 10.73 17.11
N TYR A 384 0.38 10.05 16.85
CA TYR A 384 1.42 10.55 15.94
C TYR A 384 1.03 10.45 14.47
N VAL A 385 0.33 9.38 14.07
CA VAL A 385 -0.26 9.26 12.73
C VAL A 385 -1.18 10.44 12.46
N GLN A 386 -2.15 10.72 13.35
CA GLN A 386 -3.11 11.81 13.15
C GLN A 386 -2.43 13.17 13.06
N ARG A 387 -1.44 13.43 13.93
CA ARG A 387 -0.65 14.68 13.91
C ARG A 387 0.15 14.80 12.62
N PHE A 388 0.87 13.75 12.23
CA PHE A 388 1.64 13.73 11.00
C PHE A 388 0.74 13.95 9.78
N SER A 389 -0.39 13.24 9.68
CA SER A 389 -1.31 13.38 8.56
C SER A 389 -1.86 14.79 8.44
N ALA A 390 -2.14 15.49 9.55
CA ALA A 390 -2.51 16.90 9.53
C ALA A 390 -1.39 17.78 8.95
N TYR A 391 -0.14 17.58 9.38
CA TYR A 391 1.01 18.30 8.80
C TYR A 391 1.20 17.98 7.32
N TYR A 392 1.06 16.71 6.92
CA TYR A 392 1.13 16.27 5.54
C TYR A 392 0.07 16.96 4.66
N VAL A 393 -1.18 17.05 5.15
CA VAL A 393 -2.25 17.80 4.47
C VAL A 393 -1.86 19.26 4.30
N LEU A 394 -1.36 19.92 5.34
CA LEU A 394 -0.97 21.34 5.28
C LEU A 394 0.18 21.58 4.29
N ILE A 395 1.21 20.73 4.30
CA ILE A 395 2.36 20.80 3.38
C ILE A 395 1.90 20.68 1.93
N ASN A 396 1.05 19.69 1.65
CA ASN A 396 0.64 19.35 0.28
C ASN A 396 -0.55 20.16 -0.24
N SER A 397 -1.24 20.92 0.62
CA SER A 397 -2.32 21.83 0.23
C SER A 397 -1.91 23.31 0.21
N ALA A 398 -0.68 23.64 0.64
CA ALA A 398 -0.07 24.96 0.55
C ALA A 398 0.31 25.32 -0.91
N LEU A 399 -0.69 25.40 -1.79
CA LEU A 399 -0.52 25.67 -3.22
C LEU A 399 -0.92 27.11 -3.56
N PRO A 400 -0.26 27.77 -4.55
CA PRO A 400 -0.54 29.16 -4.90
C PRO A 400 -1.98 29.40 -5.39
N THR A 401 -2.55 28.42 -6.08
CA THR A 401 -3.88 28.54 -6.70
C THR A 401 -4.98 28.08 -5.74
N PRO A 402 -5.92 28.96 -5.31
CA PRO A 402 -6.90 28.63 -4.27
C PRO A 402 -7.79 27.41 -4.55
N SER A 403 -8.27 27.27 -5.80
CA SER A 403 -9.10 26.14 -6.20
C SER A 403 -8.34 24.81 -6.19
N VAL A 404 -7.07 24.82 -6.59
CA VAL A 404 -6.19 23.64 -6.57
C VAL A 404 -5.84 23.26 -5.13
N ALA A 405 -5.52 24.26 -4.28
CA ALA A 405 -5.27 24.06 -2.86
C ALA A 405 -6.46 23.43 -2.14
N ARG A 406 -7.68 23.92 -2.40
CA ARG A 406 -8.93 23.37 -1.84
C ARG A 406 -9.15 21.93 -2.29
N LYS A 407 -9.05 21.67 -3.59
CA LYS A 407 -9.24 20.33 -4.15
C LYS A 407 -8.25 19.35 -3.52
N ARG A 408 -6.96 19.69 -3.48
CA ARG A 408 -5.93 18.84 -2.88
C ARG A 408 -6.13 18.64 -1.38
N TYR A 409 -6.57 19.66 -0.65
CA TYR A 409 -6.94 19.53 0.76
C TYR A 409 -8.07 18.52 0.95
N GLU A 410 -9.17 18.63 0.21
CA GLU A 410 -10.32 17.72 0.32
C GLU A 410 -9.94 16.29 -0.06
N GLU A 411 -9.16 16.11 -1.13
CA GLU A 411 -8.63 14.81 -1.54
C GLU A 411 -7.77 14.15 -0.46
N LEU A 412 -6.84 14.90 0.16
CA LEU A 412 -5.96 14.38 1.21
C LEU A 412 -6.71 14.09 2.51
N MET A 413 -7.63 14.97 2.91
CA MET A 413 -8.46 14.76 4.09
C MET A 413 -9.25 13.45 3.99
N LYS A 414 -9.83 13.19 2.81
CA LYS A 414 -10.53 11.95 2.51
C LYS A 414 -9.57 10.76 2.50
N ALA A 415 -8.53 10.82 1.66
CA ALA A 415 -7.62 9.69 1.45
C ALA A 415 -6.88 9.24 2.72
N LEU A 416 -6.59 10.18 3.64
CA LEU A 416 -5.86 9.91 4.89
C LEU A 416 -6.79 9.71 6.10
N GLU A 417 -8.11 9.80 5.92
CA GLU A 417 -9.12 9.72 7.00
C GLU A 417 -8.84 10.72 8.15
N VAL A 418 -8.37 11.92 7.83
CA VAL A 418 -7.98 12.91 8.84
C VAL A 418 -9.21 13.66 9.36
N PRO A 419 -9.47 13.69 10.67
CA PRO A 419 -10.56 14.51 11.20
C PRO A 419 -10.24 16.00 11.04
N GLU A 420 -11.17 16.78 10.46
CA GLU A 420 -10.99 18.22 10.21
C GLU A 420 -10.61 19.02 11.47
N ARG A 421 -11.12 18.59 12.64
CA ARG A 421 -10.76 19.18 13.94
C ARG A 421 -9.25 19.22 14.18
N ILE A 422 -8.50 18.19 13.77
CA ILE A 422 -7.06 18.09 14.03
C ILE A 422 -6.30 19.12 13.19
N VAL A 423 -6.71 19.30 11.92
CA VAL A 423 -6.10 20.33 11.06
C VAL A 423 -6.48 21.74 11.54
N ALA A 424 -7.73 21.94 11.95
CA ALA A 424 -8.20 23.20 12.51
C ALA A 424 -7.43 23.59 13.78
N GLU A 425 -7.14 22.64 14.68
CA GLU A 425 -6.32 22.86 15.87
C GLU A 425 -4.90 23.35 15.51
N VAL A 426 -4.24 22.70 14.55
CA VAL A 426 -2.90 23.10 14.09
C VAL A 426 -2.93 24.51 13.50
N LEU A 427 -3.89 24.80 12.61
CA LEU A 427 -4.05 26.13 12.02
C LEU A 427 -4.40 27.21 13.06
N ASN A 428 -5.14 26.87 14.11
CA ASN A 428 -5.45 27.80 15.19
C ASN A 428 -4.20 28.13 16.04
N ASP A 429 -3.28 27.17 16.23
CA ASP A 429 -1.99 27.45 16.87
C ASP A 429 -1.09 28.33 15.99
N MET A 430 -0.96 27.99 14.70
CA MET A 430 -0.23 28.80 13.73
C MET A 430 -0.79 30.22 13.61
N ASN A 431 -2.11 30.38 13.60
CA ASN A 431 -2.77 31.69 13.54
C ASN A 431 -2.50 32.55 14.78
N ARG A 432 -2.48 31.97 15.98
CA ARG A 432 -2.10 32.68 17.21
C ARG A 432 -0.66 33.21 17.18
N ARG A 433 0.21 32.56 16.40
CA ARG A 433 1.61 32.96 16.18
C ARG A 433 1.79 33.91 14.99
N GLY A 434 0.71 34.27 14.29
CA GLY A 434 0.77 35.13 13.10
C GLY A 434 1.25 34.43 11.83
N ILE A 435 1.30 33.09 11.80
CA ILE A 435 1.89 32.32 10.69
C ILE A 435 0.88 32.06 9.57
N THR A 436 -0.36 31.70 9.92
CA THR A 436 -1.43 31.40 8.96
C THR A 436 -2.75 32.06 9.35
N SER A 437 -3.75 32.01 8.47
CA SER A 437 -5.15 32.15 8.87
C SER A 437 -5.64 30.92 9.64
N ARG A 438 -6.82 31.03 10.25
CA ARG A 438 -7.63 29.87 10.67
C ARG A 438 -8.14 29.10 9.44
N LEU A 439 -8.69 27.91 9.68
CA LEU A 439 -9.37 27.13 8.65
C LEU A 439 -10.54 27.91 8.04
N ILE A 440 -10.57 27.97 6.71
CA ILE A 440 -11.60 28.63 5.92
C ILE A 440 -12.54 27.54 5.39
N THR A 441 -13.82 27.61 5.76
CA THR A 441 -14.85 26.63 5.36
C THR A 441 -15.49 26.91 3.99
N LYS A 442 -15.27 28.11 3.43
CA LYS A 442 -15.80 28.50 2.12
C LYS A 442 -15.11 27.74 0.98
N LYS A 443 -15.90 27.00 0.19
CA LYS A 443 -15.41 26.10 -0.88
C LYS A 443 -14.74 26.83 -2.05
N ASP A 444 -15.08 28.09 -2.30
CA ASP A 444 -14.50 28.93 -3.36
C ASP A 444 -13.13 29.51 -3.02
N ARG A 445 -12.62 29.27 -1.80
CA ARG A 445 -11.36 29.81 -1.29
C ARG A 445 -10.38 28.70 -0.93
N ALA A 446 -9.11 29.06 -0.83
CA ALA A 446 -8.09 28.21 -0.23
C ALA A 446 -8.48 27.80 1.20
N PRO A 447 -8.09 26.61 1.67
CA PRO A 447 -8.40 26.11 3.02
C PRO A 447 -7.81 26.98 4.13
N PHE A 448 -6.69 27.65 3.86
CA PHE A 448 -6.05 28.61 4.74
C PHE A 448 -5.16 29.53 3.91
N VAL A 449 -4.68 30.62 4.51
CA VAL A 449 -3.73 31.57 3.93
C VAL A 449 -2.45 31.54 4.76
N ILE A 450 -1.30 31.48 4.10
CA ILE A 450 0.02 31.63 4.75
C ILE A 450 0.32 33.13 4.84
N LEU A 451 0.57 33.62 6.06
CA LEU A 451 0.91 35.01 6.35
C LEU A 451 2.42 35.20 6.49
N ASP A 452 3.11 34.17 6.99
CA ASP A 452 4.57 34.09 7.13
C ASP A 452 5.06 32.73 6.62
N GLU A 453 5.72 32.73 5.45
CA GLU A 453 6.20 31.51 4.81
C GLU A 453 7.37 30.86 5.55
N GLU A 454 8.29 31.67 6.10
CA GLU A 454 9.44 31.16 6.84
C GLU A 454 8.98 30.55 8.17
N GLY A 455 8.12 31.25 8.90
CA GLY A 455 7.49 30.75 10.12
C GLY A 455 6.68 29.48 9.88
N PHE A 456 5.97 29.37 8.75
CA PHE A 456 5.23 28.17 8.37
C PHE A 456 6.14 26.96 8.18
N ARG A 457 7.24 27.13 7.43
CA ARG A 457 8.22 26.08 7.19
C ARG A 457 8.91 25.65 8.48
N GLU A 458 9.32 26.60 9.32
CA GLU A 458 10.04 26.28 10.55
C GLU A 458 9.14 25.62 11.61
N TYR A 459 7.86 26.04 11.70
CA TYR A 459 6.87 25.38 12.55
C TYR A 459 6.71 23.91 12.15
N LEU A 460 6.49 23.65 10.86
CA LEU A 460 6.30 22.29 10.35
C LEU A 460 7.57 21.45 10.51
N ARG A 461 8.74 22.01 10.22
CA ARG A 461 10.03 21.34 10.42
C ARG A 461 10.23 20.93 11.89
N SER A 462 9.95 21.84 12.82
CA SER A 462 10.06 21.57 14.26
C SER A 462 9.09 20.48 14.71
N ALA A 463 7.84 20.54 14.26
CA ALA A 463 6.82 19.53 14.58
C ALA A 463 7.18 18.15 14.00
N LEU A 464 7.66 18.10 12.76
CA LEU A 464 8.09 16.86 12.11
C LEU A 464 9.33 16.26 12.79
N ARG A 465 10.30 17.08 13.24
CA ARG A 465 11.47 16.60 14.00
C ARG A 465 11.06 15.96 15.32
N LEU A 466 10.10 16.57 16.03
CA LEU A 466 9.54 15.99 17.24
C LEU A 466 8.89 14.63 16.94
N ILE A 467 8.13 14.53 15.85
CA ILE A 467 7.51 13.27 15.43
C ILE A 467 8.58 12.21 15.08
N ALA A 468 9.62 12.58 14.32
CA ALA A 468 10.67 11.65 13.93
C ALA A 468 11.46 11.13 15.15
N SER A 469 11.67 11.97 16.19
CA SER A 469 12.41 11.61 17.40
C SER A 469 11.75 10.53 18.26
N ILE A 470 10.50 10.17 18.00
CA ILE A 470 9.79 9.08 18.70
C ILE A 470 10.24 7.71 18.21
N GLY A 471 10.80 7.63 16.99
CA GLY A 471 11.51 6.43 16.54
C GLY A 471 12.70 6.07 17.43
N ASP A 472 13.22 7.03 18.21
CA ASP A 472 14.41 6.87 19.05
C ASP A 472 14.13 6.70 20.55
N ARG A 473 12.87 6.84 21.02
CA ARG A 473 12.55 6.78 22.46
C ARG A 473 11.23 6.07 22.76
N PRO A 474 11.17 5.18 23.78
CA PRO A 474 9.90 4.69 24.29
C PRO A 474 9.08 5.87 24.82
N PRO A 475 7.74 5.86 24.64
CA PRO A 475 6.91 6.97 25.08
C PRO A 475 6.94 7.07 26.61
N GLU A 476 7.37 8.23 27.13
CA GLU A 476 7.10 8.55 28.53
C GLU A 476 5.59 8.74 28.72
N PRO A 477 4.98 8.13 29.75
CA PRO A 477 3.60 8.38 30.10
C PRO A 477 3.49 9.85 30.55
N ARG A 478 2.73 10.65 29.80
CA ARG A 478 2.29 11.97 30.29
C ARG A 478 1.08 11.75 31.18
N PHE A 479 1.25 12.08 32.46
CA PHE A 479 0.22 12.13 33.51
C PHE A 479 -0.86 13.17 33.20
#